data_AF-A0A8X6P9A4-F1
#
_entry.id   AF-A0A8X6P9A4-F1
#
_cell.length_a   1.000
_cell.length_b   1.000
_cell.length_c   1.000
_cell.angle_alpha   90.00
_cell.angle_beta   90.00
_cell.angle_gamma   90.00
#
_symmetry.space_group_name_H-M   'P 1'
#
loop_
_entity.id
_entity.type
_entity.pdbx_description
1 polymer ?
#
loop_
_entity_poly.entity_id
_entity_poly.type
_entity_poly.pdbx_seq_one_letter_code
_entity_poly.pdbx_strand_id
1 'polypeptide(L)'
;MSVESLRVKQKSLRSSFTMCCTSIEEALKKDTTLTDLYALQRQIMDKFTRLDTVQEHILELLLSDDLVSSEYEEDFTKAEKYRDKMNELSAELEYAVNQRLNKPQSEAGISHNNTRKFKLPKLELTKFNGDPKDFLNFWSQFQSE
;
A
#
# COMPACT_ATOMS: atom_id res chain seq x y z
N MET A 1 33.74 -10.97 -2.37
CA MET A 1 33.27 -10.64 -1.01
C MET A 1 33.20 -11.96 -0.25
N SER A 2 33.73 -12.09 0.97
CA SER A 2 33.69 -13.39 1.68
C SER A 2 32.34 -13.63 2.34
N VAL A 3 31.94 -14.90 2.52
CA VAL A 3 30.72 -15.28 3.27
C VAL A 3 30.68 -14.61 4.65
N GLU A 4 31.81 -14.55 5.35
CA GLU A 4 31.90 -13.91 6.67
C GLU A 4 31.56 -12.42 6.63
N SER A 5 32.09 -11.68 5.64
CA SER A 5 31.78 -10.26 5.48
C SER A 5 30.29 -10.02 5.13
N LEU A 6 29.70 -10.93 4.35
CA LEU A 6 28.27 -10.89 4.03
C LEU A 6 27.41 -11.19 5.27
N ARG A 7 27.81 -12.13 6.13
CA ARG A 7 27.13 -12.45 7.40
C ARG A 7 27.12 -11.26 8.36
N VAL A 8 28.21 -10.49 8.44
CA VAL A 8 28.22 -9.23 9.20
C VAL A 8 27.20 -8.24 8.66
N LYS A 9 27.16 -8.04 7.33
CA LYS A 9 26.18 -7.15 6.69
C LYS A 9 24.73 -7.64 6.89
N GLN A 10 24.50 -8.94 6.73
CA GLN A 10 23.21 -9.61 6.94
C GLN A 10 22.72 -9.40 8.37
N LYS A 11 23.59 -9.52 9.38
CA LYS A 11 23.24 -9.26 10.79
C LYS A 11 22.71 -7.84 11.00
N SER A 12 23.38 -6.83 10.45
CA SER A 12 22.91 -5.44 10.52
C SER A 12 21.57 -5.22 9.81
N LEU A 13 21.38 -5.85 8.64
CA LEU A 13 20.13 -5.77 7.88
C LEU A 13 18.97 -6.47 8.60
N ARG A 14 19.20 -7.66 9.17
CA ARG A 14 18.23 -8.38 10.02
C ARG A 14 17.78 -7.50 11.18
N SER A 15 18.72 -6.87 11.89
CA SER A 15 18.39 -5.94 12.98
C SER A 15 17.55 -4.76 12.49
N SER A 16 17.92 -4.13 11.37
CA SER A 16 17.12 -3.03 10.81
C SER A 16 15.73 -3.48 10.36
N PHE A 17 15.60 -4.66 9.77
CA PHE A 17 14.32 -5.24 9.35
C PHE A 17 13.44 -5.50 10.57
N THR A 18 13.96 -6.19 11.60
CA THR A 18 13.23 -6.48 12.83
C THR A 18 12.75 -5.21 13.54
N MET A 19 13.58 -4.15 13.60
CA MET A 19 13.13 -2.86 14.13
C MET A 19 11.96 -2.28 13.33
N CYS A 20 12.01 -2.36 11.99
CA CYS A 20 10.90 -1.92 11.13
C CYS A 20 9.63 -2.74 11.37
N CYS A 21 9.75 -4.07 11.52
CA CYS A 21 8.64 -4.94 11.90
C CYS A 21 7.99 -4.48 13.20
N THR A 22 8.78 -4.22 14.25
CA THR A 22 8.23 -3.73 15.52
C THR A 22 7.52 -2.39 15.38
N SER A 23 8.05 -1.47 14.56
CA SER A 23 7.39 -0.19 14.28
C SER A 23 6.05 -0.38 13.54
N ILE A 24 5.96 -1.33 12.62
CA ILE A 24 4.72 -1.68 11.92
C ILE A 24 3.70 -2.28 12.89
N GLU A 25 4.10 -3.27 13.69
CA GLU A 25 3.22 -3.91 14.68
C GLU A 25 2.65 -2.89 15.68
N GLU A 26 3.45 -1.90 16.09
CA GLU A 26 2.96 -0.79 16.90
C GLU A 26 2.02 0.14 16.14
N ALA A 27 2.34 0.47 14.88
CA ALA A 27 1.53 1.35 14.05
C ALA A 27 0.16 0.74 13.74
N LEU A 28 0.08 -0.59 13.57
CA LEU A 28 -1.16 -1.33 13.35
C LEU A 28 -2.07 -1.33 14.58
N LYS A 29 -1.50 -1.28 15.79
CA LYS A 29 -2.26 -1.18 17.06
C LYS A 29 -2.78 0.24 17.35
N LYS A 30 -2.20 1.26 16.71
CA LYS A 30 -2.52 2.67 16.91
C LYS A 30 -3.39 3.20 15.77
N ASP A 31 -4.05 4.34 15.98
CA ASP A 31 -4.72 5.05 14.88
C ASP A 31 -3.72 5.85 14.04
N THR A 32 -2.89 5.11 13.31
CA THR A 32 -1.84 5.64 12.43
C THR A 32 -2.43 6.16 11.12
N THR A 33 -1.88 7.24 10.58
CA THR A 33 -2.38 7.82 9.31
C THR A 33 -2.09 6.92 8.12
N LEU A 34 -2.89 7.03 7.05
CA LEU A 34 -2.65 6.30 5.80
C LEU A 34 -1.25 6.59 5.21
N THR A 35 -0.82 7.85 5.27
CA THR A 35 0.49 8.28 4.77
C THR A 35 1.62 7.56 5.51
N ASP A 36 1.52 7.46 6.84
CA ASP A 36 2.52 6.78 7.66
C ASP A 36 2.52 5.27 7.39
N LEU A 37 1.35 4.65 7.20
CA LEU A 37 1.28 3.23 6.81
C LEU A 37 1.97 2.97 5.46
N TYR A 38 1.73 3.81 4.44
CA TYR A 38 2.42 3.68 3.16
C TYR A 38 3.93 3.92 3.27
N ALA A 39 4.36 4.85 4.13
CA ALA A 39 5.78 5.06 4.39
C ALA A 39 6.41 3.81 5.02
N LEU A 40 5.76 3.21 6.02
CA LEU A 40 6.20 1.97 6.66
C LEU A 40 6.23 0.80 5.67
N GLN A 41 5.23 0.68 4.80
CA GLN A 41 5.19 -0.35 3.74
C GLN A 41 6.39 -0.23 2.79
N ARG A 42 6.74 0.99 2.37
CA ARG A 42 7.94 1.22 1.53
C ARG A 42 9.23 0.89 2.28
N GLN A 43 9.31 1.26 3.56
CA GLN A 43 10.49 1.01 4.38
C GLN A 43 10.75 -0.48 4.62
N ILE A 44 9.71 -1.26 4.95
CA ILE A 44 9.89 -2.69 5.16
C ILE A 44 10.25 -3.40 3.86
N MET A 45 9.67 -2.99 2.73
CA MET A 45 10.03 -3.51 1.40
C MET A 45 11.51 -3.25 1.07
N ASP A 46 11.99 -2.00 1.19
CA ASP A 46 13.41 -1.67 0.95
C ASP A 46 14.35 -2.51 1.82
N LYS A 47 14.06 -2.59 3.12
CA LYS A 47 14.89 -3.33 4.08
C LYS A 47 14.91 -4.82 3.77
N PHE A 48 13.75 -5.39 3.43
CA PHE A 48 13.65 -6.80 3.05
C PHE A 48 14.39 -7.08 1.76
N THR A 49 14.19 -6.30 0.68
CA THR A 49 14.92 -6.46 -0.57
C THR A 49 16.42 -6.48 -0.36
N ARG A 50 16.94 -5.53 0.44
CA ARG A 50 18.38 -5.47 0.75
C ARG A 50 18.88 -6.67 1.55
N LEU A 51 18.06 -7.16 2.49
CA LEU A 51 18.37 -8.36 3.27
C LEU A 51 18.37 -9.61 2.38
N ASP A 52 17.36 -9.75 1.53
CA ASP A 52 17.17 -10.90 0.66
C ASP A 52 18.27 -11.01 -0.39
N THR A 53 18.67 -9.89 -1.01
CA THR A 53 19.84 -9.86 -1.91
C THR A 53 21.12 -10.33 -1.22
N VAL A 54 21.35 -9.96 0.04
CA VAL A 54 22.53 -10.43 0.79
C VAL A 54 22.40 -11.91 1.13
N GLN A 55 21.19 -12.37 1.45
CA GLN A 55 20.90 -13.77 1.73
C GLN A 55 21.15 -14.66 0.50
N GLU A 56 20.63 -14.29 -0.67
CA GLU A 56 20.82 -15.04 -1.92
C GLU A 56 22.30 -15.18 -2.25
N HIS A 57 23.08 -14.10 -2.13
CA HIS A 57 24.52 -14.14 -2.36
C HIS A 57 25.28 -15.03 -1.35
N ILE A 58 24.84 -15.11 -0.09
CA ILE A 58 25.41 -16.06 0.87
C ILE A 58 25.10 -17.50 0.43
N LEU A 59 23.86 -17.79 0.04
CA LEU A 59 23.44 -19.12 -0.40
C LEU A 59 24.19 -19.57 -1.66
N GLU A 60 24.39 -18.67 -2.63
CA GLU A 60 25.17 -18.95 -3.84
C GLU A 60 26.63 -19.32 -3.52
N LEU A 61 27.27 -18.59 -2.60
CA LEU A 61 28.63 -18.89 -2.19
C LEU A 61 28.72 -20.21 -1.42
N LEU A 62 27.75 -20.51 -0.56
CA LEU A 62 27.68 -21.78 0.17
C LEU A 62 27.45 -22.99 -0.76
N LEU A 63 26.77 -22.80 -1.89
CA LEU A 63 26.60 -23.85 -2.92
C LEU A 63 27.83 -24.01 -3.82
N SER A 64 28.65 -22.96 -3.95
CA SER A 64 29.81 -22.93 -4.85
C SER A 64 31.08 -23.48 -4.20
N ASP A 65 31.20 -23.28 -2.90
CA ASP A 65 32.19 -23.96 -2.07
C ASP A 65 31.62 -25.37 -1.80
N ASP A 66 32.42 -26.43 -1.84
CA ASP A 66 31.99 -27.84 -1.63
C ASP A 66 31.60 -28.08 -0.13
N LEU A 67 31.14 -27.02 0.53
CA LEU A 67 30.74 -26.89 1.91
C LEU A 67 29.42 -27.61 2.16
N VAL A 68 29.38 -28.18 3.35
CA VAL A 68 28.41 -29.16 3.82
C VAL A 68 26.98 -28.68 3.59
N SER A 69 26.18 -29.48 2.87
CA SER A 69 24.73 -29.30 2.65
C SER A 69 23.95 -28.84 3.90
N SER A 70 24.42 -29.19 5.10
CA SER A 70 23.88 -28.76 6.39
C SER A 70 23.95 -27.24 6.63
N GLU A 71 25.05 -26.56 6.28
CA GLU A 71 25.19 -25.12 6.53
C GLU A 71 24.26 -24.31 5.63
N TYR A 72 24.16 -24.71 4.37
CA TYR A 72 23.18 -24.16 3.42
C TYR A 72 21.74 -24.33 3.95
N GLU A 73 21.37 -25.55 4.34
CA GLU A 73 20.00 -25.86 4.77
C GLU A 73 19.62 -25.06 6.03
N GLU A 74 20.55 -24.93 6.97
CA GLU A 74 20.35 -24.09 8.16
C GLU A 74 20.18 -22.61 7.83
N ASP A 75 21.01 -22.05 6.96
CA ASP A 75 20.92 -20.63 6.58
C ASP A 75 19.65 -20.36 5.75
N PHE A 76 19.27 -21.29 4.87
CA PHE A 76 18.02 -21.25 4.12
C PHE A 76 16.81 -21.26 5.06
N THR A 77 16.75 -22.21 5.99
CA THR A 77 15.66 -22.30 6.98
C THR A 77 15.57 -21.05 7.86
N LYS A 78 16.71 -20.45 8.23
CA LYS A 78 16.74 -19.18 8.98
C LYS A 78 16.23 -18.02 8.13
N ALA A 79 16.50 -17.99 6.83
CA ALA A 79 16.03 -16.97 5.90
C ALA A 79 14.51 -16.99 5.72
N GLU A 80 13.92 -18.19 5.62
CA GLU A 80 12.47 -18.35 5.43
C GLU A 80 11.66 -17.67 6.54
N LYS A 81 12.15 -17.69 7.79
CA LYS A 81 11.50 -16.97 8.90
C LYS A 81 11.35 -15.47 8.63
N TYR A 82 12.29 -14.85 7.93
CA TYR A 82 12.21 -13.44 7.55
C TYR A 82 11.28 -13.23 6.35
N ARG A 83 11.24 -14.17 5.40
CA ARG A 83 10.30 -14.15 4.27
C ARG A 83 8.86 -14.26 4.76
N ASP A 84 8.58 -15.21 5.63
CA ASP A 84 7.27 -15.40 6.25
C ASP A 84 6.82 -14.14 6.99
N LYS A 85 7.72 -13.56 7.79
CA LYS A 85 7.43 -12.33 8.54
C LYS A 85 7.15 -11.13 7.63
N MET A 86 7.87 -11.03 6.50
CA MET A 86 7.61 -9.99 5.50
C MET A 86 6.23 -10.16 4.87
N ASN A 87 5.86 -11.38 4.50
CA ASN A 87 4.57 -11.68 3.89
C ASN A 87 3.41 -11.41 4.86
N GLU A 88 3.54 -11.86 6.11
CA GLU A 88 2.58 -11.61 7.19
C GLU A 88 2.32 -10.10 7.35
N LEU A 89 3.37 -9.32 7.60
CA LEU A 89 3.23 -7.88 7.83
C LEU A 89 2.77 -7.12 6.59
N SER A 90 3.14 -7.58 5.40
CA SER A 90 2.66 -6.97 4.15
C SER A 90 1.16 -7.15 4.00
N ALA A 91 0.65 -8.35 4.27
CA ALA A 91 -0.79 -8.62 4.25
C ALA A 91 -1.55 -7.83 5.31
N GLU A 92 -1.00 -7.73 6.53
CA GLU A 92 -1.61 -6.92 7.60
C GLU A 92 -1.65 -5.42 7.26
N LEU A 93 -0.57 -4.88 6.69
CA LEU A 93 -0.52 -3.49 6.23
C LEU A 93 -1.53 -3.23 5.11
N GLU A 94 -1.59 -4.11 4.11
CA GLU A 94 -2.55 -4.01 3.01
C GLU A 94 -3.99 -4.05 3.54
N TYR A 95 -4.28 -4.99 4.44
CA TYR A 95 -5.58 -5.06 5.11
C TYR A 95 -5.89 -3.75 5.86
N ALA A 96 -4.96 -3.24 6.67
CA ALA A 96 -5.17 -2.01 7.43
C ALA A 96 -5.39 -0.77 6.55
N VAL A 97 -4.68 -0.68 5.42
CA VAL A 97 -4.87 0.38 4.41
C VAL A 97 -6.27 0.26 3.78
N ASN A 98 -6.65 -0.93 3.35
CA ASN A 98 -7.95 -1.17 2.72
C ASN A 98 -9.11 -0.89 3.68
N GLN A 99 -8.99 -1.27 4.95
CA GLN A 99 -9.98 -0.98 5.98
C GLN A 99 -10.16 0.53 6.20
N ARG A 100 -9.09 1.33 6.09
CA ARG A 100 -9.15 2.79 6.23
C ARG A 100 -9.70 3.48 5.00
N LEU A 101 -9.37 3.00 3.80
CA LEU A 101 -9.91 3.53 2.54
C LEU A 101 -11.41 3.24 2.38
N ASN A 102 -11.83 2.03 2.77
CA ASN A 102 -13.21 1.56 2.61
C ASN A 102 -14.08 1.79 3.84
N LYS A 103 -13.57 2.49 4.87
CA LYS A 103 -14.39 2.86 6.02
C LYS A 103 -15.52 3.72 5.49
N PRO A 104 -16.81 3.29 5.57
CA PRO A 104 -17.90 4.20 5.26
C PRO A 104 -17.68 5.41 6.15
N GLN A 105 -17.76 6.62 5.61
CA GLN A 105 -17.82 7.81 6.43
C GLN A 105 -19.05 7.64 7.34
N SER A 106 -18.85 7.08 8.53
CA SER A 106 -19.82 7.05 9.58
C SER A 106 -20.00 8.51 9.94
N GLU A 107 -21.02 9.12 9.35
CA GLU A 107 -21.71 10.33 9.80
C GLU A 107 -20.81 11.19 10.69
N ALA A 108 -19.71 11.69 10.12
CA ALA A 108 -19.09 12.87 10.68
C ALA A 108 -20.24 13.86 10.68
N GLY A 109 -20.67 14.26 11.87
CA GLY A 109 -21.77 15.19 12.07
C GLY A 109 -21.56 16.39 11.18
N ILE A 110 -22.11 16.33 9.97
CA ILE A 110 -22.44 17.50 9.21
C ILE A 110 -23.65 17.99 9.98
N SER A 111 -23.39 18.79 11.01
CA SER A 111 -24.26 19.91 11.29
C SER A 111 -24.33 20.70 9.99
N HIS A 112 -25.21 20.25 9.10
CA HIS A 112 -25.65 20.94 7.89
C HIS A 112 -26.54 22.11 8.33
N ASN A 113 -26.14 22.85 9.36
CA ASN A 113 -26.73 24.12 9.75
C ASN A 113 -26.01 25.30 9.10
N ASN A 114 -25.19 25.04 8.07
CA ASN A 114 -24.89 26.07 7.07
C ASN A 114 -25.78 25.82 5.85
N THR A 115 -27.08 26.06 6.02
CA THR A 115 -28.05 26.17 4.92
C THR A 115 -27.80 27.45 4.13
N ARG A 116 -26.61 27.60 3.54
CA ARG A 116 -26.45 28.52 2.42
C ARG A 116 -27.24 27.92 1.27
N LYS A 117 -28.52 28.32 1.19
CA LYS A 117 -29.40 28.02 0.07
C LYS A 117 -28.83 28.71 -1.16
N PHE A 118 -27.91 28.06 -1.84
CA PHE A 118 -27.55 28.46 -3.20
C PHE A 118 -28.80 28.26 -4.06
N LYS A 119 -29.43 29.37 -4.45
CA LYS A 119 -30.50 29.34 -5.44
C LYS A 119 -29.84 29.01 -6.78
N LEU A 120 -29.84 27.74 -7.15
CA LEU A 120 -29.55 27.37 -8.52
C LEU A 120 -30.63 28.02 -9.41
N PRO A 121 -30.25 28.68 -10.52
CA PRO A 121 -31.22 29.06 -11.54
C PRO A 121 -32.04 27.82 -11.90
N LYS A 122 -33.36 27.96 -11.95
CA LYS A 122 -34.21 26.86 -12.43
C LYS A 122 -33.83 26.58 -13.88
N LEU A 123 -33.33 25.37 -14.12
CA LEU A 123 -33.08 24.90 -15.48
C LEU A 123 -34.43 24.48 -16.06
N GLU A 124 -35.11 25.40 -16.76
CA GLU A 124 -36.35 25.09 -17.45
C GLU A 124 -36.01 24.50 -18.81
N LEU A 125 -35.96 23.17 -18.89
CA LEU A 125 -35.94 22.49 -20.18
C LEU A 125 -37.26 22.75 -20.88
N THR A 126 -37.22 23.39 -22.04
CA THR A 126 -38.42 23.52 -22.87
C THR A 126 -38.87 22.11 -23.27
N LYS A 127 -40.18 21.84 -23.20
CA LYS A 127 -40.72 20.54 -23.61
C LYS A 127 -41.03 20.58 -25.09
N PHE A 128 -40.50 19.64 -25.87
CA PHE A 128 -40.89 19.49 -27.26
C PHE A 128 -42.33 18.97 -27.34
N ASN A 129 -43.20 19.70 -28.03
CA ASN A 129 -44.63 19.41 -28.17
C ASN A 129 -44.95 18.47 -29.37
N GLY A 130 -43.94 18.10 -30.16
CA GLY A 130 -44.11 17.27 -31.35
C GLY A 130 -44.40 18.03 -32.64
N ASP A 131 -44.43 19.38 -32.64
CA ASP A 131 -44.56 20.17 -33.87
C ASP A 131 -43.25 20.12 -34.68
N PRO A 132 -43.27 19.60 -35.93
CA PRO A 132 -42.08 19.56 -36.77
C PRO A 132 -41.42 20.93 -37.01
N LYS A 133 -42.17 22.04 -36.91
CA LYS A 133 -41.63 23.40 -37.08
C LYS A 133 -40.76 23.84 -35.91
N ASP A 134 -41.03 23.34 -34.71
CA ASP A 134 -40.31 23.66 -33.49
C ASP A 134 -39.10 22.74 -33.26
N PHE A 135 -38.94 21.70 -34.08
CA PHE A 135 -37.91 20.67 -33.90
C PHE A 135 -36.48 21.25 -33.93
N LEU A 136 -36.15 22.08 -34.91
CA LEU A 136 -34.82 22.69 -35.01
C LEU A 136 -34.55 23.65 -33.85
N ASN A 137 -35.55 24.43 -33.46
CA ASN A 137 -35.44 25.39 -32.37
C ASN A 137 -35.28 24.70 -31.00
N PHE A 138 -35.94 23.55 -30.82
CA PHE A 138 -35.76 22.69 -29.66
C PHE A 138 -34.34 22.11 -29.56
N TRP A 139 -33.80 21.58 -30.67
CA TRP A 139 -32.44 20.99 -30.67
C TRP A 139 -31.31 22.00 -30.52
N SER A 140 -31.52 23.27 -30.91
CA SER A 140 -30.55 24.34 -30.71
C SER A 140 -30.15 24.55 -29.24
N GLN A 141 -31.00 24.15 -28.28
CA GLN A 141 -30.72 24.25 -26.84
C GLN A 141 -29.65 23.26 -26.34
N PHE A 142 -29.37 22.21 -27.13
CA PHE A 142 -28.42 21.15 -26.78
C PHE A 142 -27.14 21.19 -27.63
N GLN A 143 -27.09 22.07 -28.62
CA GLN A 143 -25.89 22.32 -29.41
C GLN A 143 -25.21 23.58 -28.87
N SER A 144 -24.21 23.37 -28.02
CA SER A 144 -23.26 24.41 -27.61
C SER A 144 -22.25 24.68 -28.74
N GLU A 145 -21.99 25.96 -29.04
CA GLU A 145 -20.76 26.41 -29.73
C GLU A 145 -19.50 26.07 -28.94
#